data_AF-A0A179I6T3-F1
#
_entry.id   AF-A0A179I6T3-F1
#
_cell.length_a   1.000
_cell.length_b   1.000
_cell.length_c   1.000
_cell.angle_alpha   90.00
_cell.angle_beta   90.00
_cell.angle_gamma   90.00
#
_symmetry.space_group_name_H-M   'P 1'
#
loop_
_entity.id
_entity.type
_entity.pdbx_description
1 polymer ?
#
loop_
_entity_poly.entity_id
_entity_poly.type
_entity_poly.pdbx_seq_one_letter_code
_entity_poly.pdbx_strand_id
1 'polypeptide(L)'
;MKAILQRVLSGSVTVEKELVSSIGRGVLVFAAVAPGDTEKEMESMANKVLRMKLWDDEAGGRFTLLAKTTKGTKPDFHGAANPEEAGRLYELFVRKVQAGYQADRVKDGVFQAMMEVALVNDGPVTIELNVASKVAQENSKKE
;
A
#
# COMPACT_ATOMS: atom_id res chain seq x y z
N MET A 1 9.41 3.02 2.03
CA MET A 1 8.23 2.36 1.46
C MET A 1 7.07 3.33 1.51
N LYS A 2 6.29 3.39 0.43
CA LYS A 2 5.04 4.14 0.39
C LYS A 2 3.87 3.20 0.16
N ALA A 3 2.71 3.52 0.72
CA ALA A 3 1.49 2.79 0.47
C ALA A 3 0.30 3.74 0.38
N ILE A 4 -0.61 3.48 -0.57
CA ILE A 4 -1.93 4.13 -0.61
C ILE A 4 -2.95 3.08 -0.18
N LEU A 5 -3.62 3.34 0.93
CA LEU A 5 -4.68 2.49 1.47
C LEU A 5 -6.02 3.06 1.05
N GLN A 6 -6.88 2.20 0.52
CA GLN A 6 -8.26 2.53 0.21
C GLN A 6 -9.19 1.56 0.93
N ARG A 7 -10.16 2.11 1.66
CA ARG A 7 -11.25 1.31 2.20
C ARG A 7 -12.20 0.96 1.06
N VAL A 8 -12.55 -0.31 0.91
CA VAL A 8 -13.32 -0.78 -0.25
C VAL A 8 -14.49 -1.66 0.17
N LEU A 9 -15.58 -1.59 -0.59
CA LEU A 9 -16.67 -2.59 -0.57
C LEU A 9 -16.28 -3.83 -1.38
N SER A 10 -15.47 -3.65 -2.41
CA SER A 10 -14.87 -4.71 -3.22
C SER A 10 -13.62 -4.20 -3.93
N GLY A 11 -12.69 -5.12 -4.21
CA GLY A 11 -11.49 -4.86 -4.99
C GLY A 11 -11.12 -6.11 -5.79
N SER A 12 -10.57 -5.93 -6.99
CA SER A 12 -10.13 -7.04 -7.83
C SER A 12 -8.96 -6.64 -8.71
N VAL A 13 -8.15 -7.64 -9.06
CA VAL A 13 -6.98 -7.51 -9.93
C VAL A 13 -7.18 -8.45 -11.11
N THR A 14 -7.03 -7.91 -12.31
CA THR A 14 -7.09 -8.64 -13.57
C THR A 14 -5.78 -8.47 -14.32
N VAL A 15 -5.27 -9.54 -14.94
CA VAL A 15 -4.10 -9.52 -15.83
C VAL A 15 -4.53 -10.16 -17.14
N GLU A 16 -4.30 -9.47 -18.26
CA GLU A 16 -4.70 -9.98 -19.59
C GLU A 16 -6.18 -10.41 -19.67
N LYS A 17 -7.07 -9.68 -18.99
CA LYS A 17 -8.52 -9.95 -18.84
C LYS A 17 -8.89 -11.17 -17.99
N GLU A 18 -7.92 -11.86 -17.40
CA GLU A 18 -8.15 -12.95 -16.45
C GLU A 18 -8.15 -12.45 -15.01
N LEU A 19 -9.18 -12.84 -14.24
CA LEU A 19 -9.29 -12.48 -12.83
C LEU A 19 -8.21 -13.22 -12.03
N VAL A 20 -7.25 -12.47 -11.49
CA VAL A 20 -6.18 -13.02 -10.64
C VAL A 20 -6.64 -13.12 -9.21
N SER A 21 -7.24 -12.05 -8.69
CA SER A 21 -7.64 -11.99 -7.29
C SER A 21 -8.78 -11.02 -7.05
N SER A 22 -9.52 -11.27 -5.98
CA SER A 22 -10.60 -10.39 -5.54
C SER A 22 -10.78 -10.43 -4.03
N ILE A 23 -11.22 -9.31 -3.49
CA ILE A 23 -11.65 -9.15 -2.10
C ILE A 23 -13.07 -8.57 -2.05
N GLY A 24 -13.81 -8.93 -1.00
CA GLY A 24 -15.03 -8.22 -0.61
C GLY A 24 -14.71 -6.96 0.19
N ARG A 25 -15.56 -6.65 1.19
CA ARG A 25 -15.34 -5.50 2.07
C ARG A 25 -13.99 -5.61 2.78
N GLY A 26 -13.17 -4.57 2.68
CA GLY A 26 -11.82 -4.60 3.23
C GLY A 26 -10.97 -3.38 2.89
N VAL A 27 -9.67 -3.60 2.75
CA VAL A 27 -8.68 -2.57 2.41
C VAL A 27 -7.92 -3.01 1.17
N LEU A 28 -7.89 -2.15 0.16
CA LEU A 28 -6.97 -2.27 -0.98
C LEU A 28 -5.71 -1.47 -0.67
N VAL A 29 -4.53 -2.05 -0.91
CA VAL A 29 -3.25 -1.41 -0.64
C VAL A 29 -2.43 -1.34 -1.92
N PHE A 30 -2.17 -0.13 -2.42
CA PHE A 30 -1.15 0.09 -3.45
C PHE A 30 0.20 0.28 -2.75
N ALA A 31 1.03 -0.76 -2.76
CA ALA A 31 2.34 -0.75 -2.12
C ALA A 31 3.45 -0.43 -3.13
N ALA A 32 4.37 0.46 -2.75
CA ALA A 32 5.54 0.83 -3.53
C ALA A 32 6.81 0.73 -2.67
N VAL A 33 7.77 -0.06 -3.17
CA VAL A 33 9.10 -0.22 -2.58
C VAL A 33 10.05 0.80 -3.23
N ALA A 34 10.71 1.60 -2.40
CA ALA A 34 11.64 2.64 -2.82
C ALA A 34 13.10 2.20 -2.62
N PRO A 35 14.07 2.80 -3.34
CA PRO A 35 15.49 2.58 -3.12
C PRO A 35 15.89 2.81 -1.67
N GLY A 36 16.66 1.86 -1.11
CA GLY A 36 17.12 1.90 0.27
C GLY A 36 16.07 1.49 1.31
N ASP A 37 14.88 1.03 0.88
CA ASP A 37 13.99 0.28 1.76
C ASP A 37 14.64 -1.05 2.15
N THR A 38 14.39 -1.47 3.39
CA THR A 38 14.88 -2.73 3.93
C THR A 38 13.71 -3.53 4.51
N GLU A 39 14.01 -4.73 5.01
CA GLU A 39 13.03 -5.57 5.71
C GLU A 39 12.36 -4.85 6.88
N LYS A 40 13.09 -3.93 7.53
CA LYS A 40 12.57 -3.12 8.63
C LYS A 40 11.45 -2.20 8.16
N GLU A 41 11.58 -1.58 6.99
CA GLU A 41 10.54 -0.74 6.41
C GLU A 41 9.31 -1.56 6.03
N MET A 42 9.49 -2.79 5.51
CA MET A 42 8.39 -3.71 5.20
C MET A 42 7.62 -4.12 6.46
N GLU A 43 8.33 -4.48 7.52
CA GLU A 43 7.74 -4.83 8.81
C GLU A 43 7.00 -3.64 9.45
N SER A 44 7.60 -2.46 9.43
CA SER A 44 6.98 -1.24 9.94
C SER A 44 5.71 -0.88 9.16
N MET A 45 5.73 -0.99 7.82
CA MET A 45 4.55 -0.74 7.00
C MET A 45 3.45 -1.78 7.25
N ALA A 46 3.79 -3.07 7.29
CA ALA A 46 2.81 -4.13 7.58
C ALA A 46 2.12 -3.90 8.92
N ASN A 47 2.88 -3.56 9.96
CA ASN A 47 2.33 -3.20 11.26
C ASN A 47 1.43 -1.97 11.22
N LYS A 48 1.78 -0.93 10.46
CA LYS A 48 0.92 0.26 10.28
C LYS A 48 -0.39 -0.08 9.58
N VAL A 49 -0.35 -0.91 8.52
CA VAL A 49 -1.55 -1.36 7.79
C VAL A 49 -2.48 -2.14 8.73
N LEU A 50 -1.95 -3.11 9.48
CA LEU A 50 -2.73 -3.98 10.38
C LEU A 50 -3.37 -3.23 11.54
N ARG A 51 -2.72 -2.16 12.04
CA ARG A 51 -3.22 -1.37 13.17
C ARG A 51 -4.12 -0.21 12.75
N MET A 52 -4.26 0.04 11.44
CA MET A 52 -5.03 1.18 10.95
C MET A 52 -6.52 0.98 11.24
N LYS A 53 -7.10 1.88 12.02
CA LYS A 53 -8.54 1.90 12.27
C LYS A 53 -9.23 2.65 11.13
N LEU A 54 -9.70 1.90 10.13
CA LEU A 54 -10.33 2.46 8.93
C LEU A 54 -11.86 2.47 9.00
N TRP A 55 -12.46 1.82 9.99
CA TRP A 55 -13.90 1.83 10.22
C TRP A 55 -14.20 2.58 11.51
N ASP A 56 -15.25 3.39 11.47
CA ASP A 56 -15.70 4.13 12.64
C ASP A 56 -16.35 3.15 13.63
N ASP A 57 -16.08 3.37 14.90
CA ASP A 57 -16.81 2.74 16.00
C ASP A 57 -18.13 3.53 16.14
N GLU A 58 -19.15 3.17 15.33
CA GLU A 58 -20.55 3.62 15.34
C GLU A 58 -20.92 5.12 15.33
N ALA A 59 -19.98 6.08 15.43
CA ALA A 59 -20.29 7.52 15.39
C ALA A 59 -19.64 8.18 14.17
N GLY A 60 -20.46 8.45 13.15
CA GLY A 60 -20.02 8.90 11.84
C GLY A 60 -19.25 10.23 11.79
N GLY A 61 -18.36 10.34 10.79
CA GLY A 61 -17.69 11.60 10.46
C GLY A 61 -16.72 11.53 9.28
N ARG A 62 -17.26 11.46 8.05
CA ARG A 62 -16.54 11.54 6.77
C ARG A 62 -15.73 12.84 6.63
N PHE A 63 -14.42 12.84 6.89
CA PHE A 63 -13.48 13.83 6.33
C PHE A 63 -12.03 13.29 6.31
N THR A 64 -11.74 12.30 5.44
CA THR A 64 -10.36 11.82 5.20
C THR A 64 -9.67 12.51 4.01
N LEU A 65 -10.38 13.38 3.27
CA LEU A 65 -9.83 14.13 2.12
C LEU A 65 -8.76 15.19 2.49
N LEU A 66 -8.58 15.51 3.78
CA LEU A 66 -7.62 16.52 4.25
C LEU A 66 -6.33 15.95 4.86
N ALA A 67 -6.09 14.63 4.74
CA ALA A 67 -4.81 14.05 5.12
C ALA A 67 -3.72 14.53 4.15
N LYS A 68 -2.90 15.48 4.59
CA LYS A 68 -1.90 16.17 3.75
C LYS A 68 -0.50 15.63 4.06
N THR A 69 0.16 15.06 3.06
CA THR A 69 1.61 14.91 2.98
C THR A 69 2.10 15.61 1.72
N THR A 70 2.86 16.70 1.92
CA THR A 70 3.52 17.56 0.90
C THR A 70 4.46 16.77 -0.02
N LYS A 71 4.82 17.15 -1.26
CA LYS A 71 4.65 18.34 -2.14
C LYS A 71 4.93 17.84 -3.58
N GLY A 72 4.24 18.36 -4.59
CA GLY A 72 4.58 18.17 -6.01
C GLY A 72 3.40 17.68 -6.89
N THR A 73 3.35 18.14 -8.14
CA THR A 73 2.25 17.88 -9.10
C THR A 73 2.66 16.99 -10.28
N LYS A 74 3.87 16.40 -10.24
CA LYS A 74 4.38 15.50 -11.27
C LYS A 74 4.72 14.13 -10.66
N PRO A 75 4.04 13.04 -11.04
CA PRO A 75 4.45 11.71 -10.62
C PRO A 75 5.77 11.36 -11.32
N ASP A 76 6.81 11.15 -10.52
CA ASP A 76 8.10 10.65 -10.98
C ASP A 76 8.18 9.16 -10.62
N PHE A 77 8.42 8.31 -11.62
CA PHE A 77 8.50 6.86 -11.50
C PHE A 77 9.96 6.34 -11.55
N HIS A 78 10.96 7.22 -11.62
CA HIS A 78 12.38 6.85 -11.64
C HIS A 78 12.94 6.43 -10.26
N GLY A 79 12.15 6.53 -9.19
CA GLY A 79 12.55 6.25 -7.81
C GLY A 79 12.09 4.91 -7.25
N ALA A 80 11.93 3.86 -8.06
CA ALA A 80 11.62 2.50 -7.59
C ALA A 80 12.92 1.71 -7.32
N ALA A 81 12.91 0.81 -6.34
CA ALA A 81 14.03 -0.10 -6.11
C ALA A 81 14.28 -1.00 -7.35
N ASN A 82 15.47 -1.62 -7.43
CA ASN A 82 15.74 -2.58 -8.51
C ASN A 82 14.67 -3.69 -8.51
N PRO A 83 14.29 -4.26 -9.67
CA PRO A 83 13.13 -5.15 -9.73
C PRO A 83 13.21 -6.41 -8.85
N GLU A 84 14.40 -7.02 -8.76
CA GLU A 84 14.61 -8.24 -7.97
C GLU A 84 14.45 -7.97 -6.47
N GLU A 85 15.10 -6.93 -5.96
CA GLU A 85 15.02 -6.52 -4.56
C GLU A 85 13.64 -5.95 -4.22
N ALA A 86 13.04 -5.20 -5.14
CA ALA A 86 11.67 -4.71 -5.00
C ALA A 86 10.68 -5.88 -4.88
N GLY A 87 10.83 -6.92 -5.71
CA GLY A 87 10.02 -8.14 -5.64
C GLY A 87 10.20 -8.87 -4.32
N ARG A 88 11.46 -9.09 -3.90
CA ARG A 88 11.77 -9.73 -2.62
C ARG A 88 11.16 -8.99 -1.43
N LEU A 89 11.32 -7.67 -1.39
CA LEU A 89 10.78 -6.83 -0.32
C LEU A 89 9.25 -6.76 -0.36
N TYR A 90 8.66 -6.73 -1.56
CA TYR A 90 7.21 -6.79 -1.74
C TYR A 90 6.62 -8.10 -1.21
N GLU A 91 7.20 -9.24 -1.60
CA GLU A 91 6.78 -10.55 -1.10
C GLU A 91 6.93 -10.64 0.42
N LEU A 92 8.01 -10.08 0.98
CA LEU A 92 8.20 -10.02 2.42
C LEU A 92 7.10 -9.19 3.10
N PHE A 93 6.74 -8.04 2.54
CA PHE A 93 5.64 -7.21 3.04
C PHE A 93 4.31 -8.00 3.05
N VAL A 94 3.96 -8.66 1.95
CA VAL A 94 2.73 -9.48 1.85
C VAL A 94 2.74 -10.59 2.91
N ARG A 95 3.86 -11.31 3.05
CA ARG A 95 4.01 -12.37 4.08
C ARG A 95 3.86 -11.84 5.50
N LYS A 96 4.41 -10.66 5.80
CA LYS A 96 4.28 -10.03 7.13
C LYS A 96 2.83 -9.65 7.42
N VAL A 97 2.09 -9.13 6.43
CA VAL A 97 0.66 -8.84 6.59
C VAL A 97 -0.14 -10.13 6.79
N GLN A 98 0.14 -11.19 6.01
CA GLN A 98 -0.48 -12.51 6.19
C GLN A 98 -0.24 -13.09 7.59
N ALA A 99 1.00 -13.03 8.08
CA ALA A 99 1.37 -13.54 9.40
C ALA A 99 0.73 -12.74 10.55
N GLY A 100 0.51 -11.43 10.36
CA GLY A 100 -0.14 -10.56 11.35
C GLY A 100 -1.66 -10.51 11.27
N TYR A 101 -2.29 -11.23 10.32
CA TYR A 101 -3.74 -11.28 10.13
C TYR A 101 -4.21 -12.72 9.88
N GLN A 102 -5.13 -12.93 8.93
CA GLN A 102 -5.61 -14.22 8.45
C GLN A 102 -5.10 -14.38 7.01
N ALA A 103 -4.19 -15.32 6.79
CA ALA A 103 -3.46 -15.45 5.53
C ALA A 103 -4.38 -15.66 4.31
N ASP A 104 -5.48 -16.38 4.49
CA ASP A 104 -6.51 -16.65 3.47
C ASP A 104 -7.29 -15.39 3.06
N ARG A 105 -7.30 -14.35 3.90
CA ARG A 105 -7.97 -13.07 3.65
C ARG A 105 -7.06 -12.01 3.03
N VAL A 106 -5.75 -12.24 2.98
CA VAL A 106 -4.80 -11.36 2.29
C VAL A 106 -4.63 -11.86 0.87
N LYS A 107 -5.10 -11.07 -0.09
CA LYS A 107 -4.98 -11.35 -1.52
C LYS A 107 -3.91 -10.46 -2.14
N ASP A 108 -3.30 -10.97 -3.20
CA ASP A 108 -2.20 -10.32 -3.88
C ASP A 108 -2.50 -10.14 -5.38
N GLY A 109 -1.76 -9.26 -6.04
CA GLY A 109 -1.71 -9.13 -7.49
C GLY A 109 -0.62 -10.02 -8.09
N VAL A 110 -0.15 -9.65 -9.28
CA VAL A 110 1.02 -10.26 -9.92
C VAL A 110 2.12 -9.21 -10.03
N PHE A 111 3.22 -9.41 -9.32
CA PHE A 111 4.35 -8.49 -9.35
C PHE A 111 4.90 -8.36 -10.77
N GLN A 112 5.23 -7.12 -11.19
CA GLN A 112 5.66 -6.75 -12.55
C GLN A 112 4.67 -7.01 -13.70
N ALA A 113 3.45 -7.45 -13.44
CA ALA A 113 2.43 -7.54 -14.48
C ALA A 113 1.72 -6.20 -14.70
N MET A 114 1.28 -5.95 -15.93
CA MET A 114 0.30 -4.90 -16.21
C MET A 114 -1.06 -5.38 -15.69
N MET A 115 -1.52 -4.73 -14.62
CA MET A 115 -2.74 -5.09 -13.91
C MET A 115 -3.83 -4.05 -14.14
N GLU A 116 -5.05 -4.52 -14.35
CA GLU A 116 -6.27 -3.74 -14.23
C GLU A 116 -6.83 -3.93 -12.81
N VAL A 117 -6.82 -2.86 -12.01
CA VAL A 117 -7.30 -2.89 -10.63
C VAL A 117 -8.67 -2.19 -10.56
N ALA A 118 -9.73 -2.98 -10.37
CA ALA A 118 -11.08 -2.45 -10.17
C ALA A 118 -11.40 -2.40 -8.68
N LEU A 119 -12.03 -1.31 -8.23
CA LEU A 119 -12.43 -1.15 -6.83
C LEU A 119 -13.71 -0.33 -6.67
N VAL A 120 -14.44 -0.58 -5.59
CA VAL A 120 -15.55 0.26 -5.13
C VAL A 120 -15.16 0.85 -3.78
N ASN A 121 -14.79 2.13 -3.77
CA ASN A 121 -14.30 2.80 -2.56
C ASN A 121 -15.46 3.06 -1.56
N ASP A 122 -15.27 2.64 -0.30
CA ASP A 122 -16.24 2.76 0.80
C ASP A 122 -16.02 4.08 1.55
N GLY A 123 -16.65 5.17 1.12
CA GLY A 123 -16.57 6.48 1.80
C GLY A 123 -16.70 7.72 0.90
N PRO A 124 -15.65 8.10 0.14
CA PRO A 124 -14.37 7.38 0.00
C PRO A 124 -13.37 7.70 1.13
N VAL A 125 -12.59 6.69 1.52
CA VAL A 125 -11.44 6.82 2.45
C VAL A 125 -10.18 6.41 1.71
N THR A 126 -9.24 7.35 1.58
CA THR A 126 -7.91 7.11 0.99
C THR A 126 -6.86 7.71 1.91
N ILE A 127 -5.85 6.92 2.27
CA ILE A 127 -4.78 7.32 3.18
C ILE A 127 -3.43 7.01 2.54
N GLU A 128 -2.56 8.02 2.45
CA GLU A 128 -1.15 7.81 2.13
C GLU A 128 -0.39 7.45 3.41
N LEU A 129 0.33 6.34 3.39
CA LEU A 129 1.29 5.95 4.40
C LEU A 129 2.70 6.01 3.84
N ASN A 130 3.59 6.60 4.64
CA ASN A 130 5.01 6.63 4.36
C ASN A 130 5.79 6.04 5.54
N VAL A 131 6.73 5.15 5.22
CA VAL A 131 7.78 4.69 6.13
C VAL A 131 9.09 5.08 5.46
N ALA A 132 9.73 6.13 5.99
CA ALA A 132 11.00 6.61 5.50
C ALA A 132 12.13 5.72 6.00
N SER A 133 13.02 5.33 5.09
CA SER A 133 14.32 4.77 5.44
C SER A 133 15.23 5.88 5.99
N LYS A 134 16.17 5.54 6.88
CA LYS A 134 17.13 6.51 7.44
C LYS A 134 17.97 7.21 6.35
N VAL A 135 18.26 6.50 5.26
CA VAL A 135 19.03 7.01 4.12
C VAL A 135 18.26 8.09 3.34
N ALA A 136 16.94 7.94 3.17
CA ALA A 136 16.11 8.92 2.49
C ALA A 136 15.97 10.24 3.29
N GLN A 137 16.01 10.17 4.63
CA GLN A 137 15.89 11.35 5.49
C GLN A 137 17.16 12.23 5.48
N GLU A 138 18.34 11.65 5.28
CA GLU A 138 19.61 12.39 5.20
C GLU A 138 19.74 13.15 3.87
N ASN A 139 19.26 12.58 2.77
CA ASN A 139 19.27 13.26 1.47
C ASN A 139 18.26 14.42 1.41
N SER A 140 17.08 14.29 2.03
CA SER A 140 16.07 15.37 2.09
C SER A 140 16.44 16.56 2.99
N LYS A 141 17.53 16.45 3.78
CA LYS A 141 18.05 17.56 4.61
C LYS A 141 19.19 18.33 3.94
N LYS A 142 19.68 17.86 2.79
CA LYS A 142 20.77 18.48 2.03
C LYS A 142 20.28 19.31 0.83
N GLU A 143 18.98 19.29 0.54
CA GLU A 143 18.29 20.14 -0.42
C GLU A 143 17.41 21.16 0.30
#